data_AF-A0A6A4HLS0-F1
#
_entry.id   AF-A0A6A4HLS0-F1
#
_cell.length_a   1.000
_cell.length_b   1.000
_cell.length_c   1.000
_cell.angle_alpha   90.00
_cell.angle_beta   90.00
_cell.angle_gamma   90.00
#
_symmetry.space_group_name_H-M   'P 1'
#
loop_
_entity.id
_entity.type
_entity.pdbx_description
1 polymer ?
#
loop_
_entity_poly.entity_id
_entity_poly.type
_entity_poly.pdbx_seq_one_letter_code
_entity_poly.pdbx_strand_id
1 'polypeptide(L)'
;MLQPEDHRVRSGHEGHMAQFGINGGPRNARQLGWAKSYKTTLSSVQCTAHDTDVIGAAGIFWSLILSSMPTEVTEHVIKKLQQNEIPHIASHFVEPGQGFHVQLGETEVIFPNASRAPPELYLSRGYSAYGFYLFVLCSLMC
;
A
#
# COMPACT_ATOMS: atom_id res chain seq x y z
N MET A 1 -30.86 34.39 13.23
CA MET A 1 -31.17 32.97 13.49
C MET A 1 -30.29 32.17 12.54
N LEU A 2 -29.10 31.78 13.01
CA LEU A 2 -28.10 31.07 12.20
C LEU A 2 -28.54 29.60 12.11
N GLN A 3 -28.68 29.08 10.89
CA GLN A 3 -28.96 27.66 10.70
C GLN A 3 -27.71 26.85 11.08
N PRO A 4 -27.87 25.70 11.76
CA PRO A 4 -26.75 24.85 12.08
C PRO A 4 -26.22 24.19 10.80
N GLU A 5 -24.95 24.44 10.49
CA GLU A 5 -24.21 23.81 9.40
C GLU A 5 -24.18 22.29 9.65
N ASP A 6 -24.88 21.53 8.82
CA ASP A 6 -24.93 20.08 8.90
C ASP A 6 -23.61 19.50 8.36
N HIS A 7 -22.63 19.32 9.24
CA HIS A 7 -21.30 18.76 8.94
C HIS A 7 -21.31 17.29 8.49
N ARG A 8 -22.46 16.72 8.11
CA ARG A 8 -22.63 15.31 7.72
C ARG A 8 -22.93 15.09 6.23
N VAL A 9 -22.64 16.05 5.37
CA VAL A 9 -22.58 15.77 3.93
C VAL A 9 -21.27 15.03 3.63
N ARG A 10 -21.29 13.68 3.71
CA ARG A 10 -20.27 12.89 3.02
C ARG A 10 -20.45 13.18 1.54
N SER A 11 -19.51 13.90 0.96
CA SER A 11 -19.53 14.13 -0.48
C SER A 11 -19.55 12.78 -1.19
N GLY A 12 -20.57 12.54 -2.01
CA GLY A 12 -20.83 11.28 -2.70
C GLY A 12 -19.86 11.03 -3.85
N HIS A 13 -18.57 11.22 -3.62
CA HIS A 13 -17.54 10.90 -4.60
C HIS A 13 -17.32 9.39 -4.55
N GLU A 14 -17.36 8.71 -5.70
CA GLU A 14 -17.02 7.28 -5.86
C GLU A 14 -15.52 6.99 -5.62
N GLY A 15 -14.83 7.84 -4.87
CA GLY A 15 -13.43 7.67 -4.53
C GLY A 15 -13.25 6.40 -3.70
N HIS A 16 -12.39 5.51 -4.17
CA HIS A 16 -12.03 4.30 -3.46
C HIS A 16 -10.64 4.46 -2.87
N MET A 17 -10.49 4.20 -1.57
CA MET A 17 -9.20 4.14 -0.89
C MET A 17 -9.05 2.74 -0.29
N ALA A 18 -7.96 2.08 -0.64
CA ALA A 18 -7.58 0.78 -0.11
C ALA A 18 -6.23 0.91 0.59
N GLN A 19 -6.16 0.42 1.82
CA GLN A 19 -4.91 0.20 2.52
C GLN A 19 -4.41 -1.20 2.15
N PHE A 20 -3.10 -1.33 1.95
CA PHE A 20 -2.43 -2.60 1.67
C PHE A 20 -1.21 -2.72 2.55
N GLY A 21 -0.94 -3.94 3.04
CA GLY A 21 0.21 -4.21 3.91
C GLY A 21 -0.14 -4.36 5.39
N ILE A 22 0.80 -4.07 6.28
CA ILE A 22 0.63 -4.30 7.74
C ILE A 22 -0.36 -3.28 8.31
N ASN A 23 -1.34 -3.76 9.09
CA ASN A 23 -2.19 -2.92 9.91
C ASN A 23 -2.10 -3.31 11.40
N GLY A 24 -2.41 -2.36 12.28
CA GLY A 24 -2.46 -2.56 13.74
C GLY A 24 -3.80 -3.12 14.24
N GLY A 25 -4.68 -3.57 13.34
CA GLY A 25 -6.02 -4.00 13.67
C GLY A 25 -6.94 -2.87 14.18
N PRO A 26 -8.15 -3.20 14.65
CA PRO A 26 -9.09 -2.23 15.20
C PRO A 26 -8.55 -1.62 16.50
N ARG A 27 -8.91 -0.35 16.77
CA ARG A 27 -8.42 0.43 17.93
C ARG A 27 -8.54 -0.31 19.27
N ASN A 28 -9.58 -1.13 19.42
CA ASN A 28 -9.94 -1.85 20.66
C ASN A 28 -9.38 -3.28 20.73
N ALA A 29 -8.75 -3.78 19.67
CA ALA A 29 -8.10 -5.08 19.65
C ALA A 29 -6.88 -4.99 18.73
N ARG A 30 -5.81 -4.38 19.25
CA ARG A 30 -4.57 -4.16 18.50
C ARG A 30 -3.92 -5.51 18.21
N GLN A 31 -3.82 -5.84 16.93
CA GLN A 31 -3.14 -7.03 16.43
C GLN A 31 -2.36 -6.59 15.20
N LEU A 32 -1.07 -6.88 15.15
CA LEU A 32 -0.27 -6.65 13.95
C LEU A 32 -0.54 -7.79 12.98
N GLY A 33 -0.99 -7.45 11.78
CA GLY A 33 -1.26 -8.43 10.74
C GLY A 33 -1.41 -7.80 9.36
N TRP A 34 -1.42 -8.63 8.32
CA TRP A 34 -1.68 -8.18 6.97
C TRP A 34 -3.14 -7.75 6.82
N ALA A 35 -3.33 -6.54 6.30
CA ALA A 35 -4.65 -5.98 6.06
C ALA A 35 -5.44 -6.85 5.07
N LYS A 36 -6.71 -7.10 5.38
CA LYS A 36 -7.66 -7.74 4.48
C LYS A 36 -8.55 -6.68 3.85
N SER A 37 -8.34 -6.42 2.57
CA SER A 37 -9.01 -5.31 1.86
C SER A 37 -10.28 -5.74 1.11
N TYR A 38 -10.58 -7.03 1.07
CA TYR A 38 -11.74 -7.58 0.37
C TYR A 38 -12.95 -7.75 1.30
N LYS A 39 -14.04 -7.02 1.02
CA LYS A 39 -15.33 -7.14 1.72
C LYS A 39 -16.30 -8.12 1.06
N THR A 40 -16.13 -8.39 -0.24
CA THR A 40 -16.96 -9.31 -1.04
C THR A 40 -16.33 -10.70 -1.15
N THR A 41 -17.14 -11.70 -1.52
CA THR A 41 -16.70 -13.07 -1.84
C THR A 41 -15.97 -13.11 -3.17
N LEU A 42 -14.73 -12.62 -3.20
CA LEU A 42 -13.76 -12.96 -4.24
C LEU A 42 -13.16 -14.33 -3.93
N SER A 43 -12.80 -15.09 -4.97
CA SER A 43 -12.05 -16.34 -4.77
C SER A 43 -10.63 -16.02 -4.30
N SER A 44 -9.99 -16.97 -3.62
CA SER A 44 -8.58 -16.83 -3.22
C SER A 44 -7.68 -16.53 -4.41
N VAL A 45 -7.94 -17.15 -5.57
CA VAL A 45 -7.20 -16.93 -6.81
C VAL A 45 -7.30 -15.46 -7.27
N GLN A 46 -8.50 -14.88 -7.22
CA GLN A 46 -8.70 -13.48 -7.59
C GLN A 46 -8.03 -12.53 -6.60
N CYS A 47 -8.11 -12.83 -5.30
CA CYS A 47 -7.41 -12.06 -4.27
C CYS A 47 -5.89 -12.10 -4.47
N THR A 48 -5.32 -13.28 -4.72
CA THR A 48 -3.88 -13.42 -4.99
C THR A 48 -3.47 -12.65 -6.24
N ALA A 49 -4.24 -12.72 -7.33
CA ALA A 49 -3.94 -11.97 -8.56
C ALA A 49 -3.93 -10.45 -8.30
N HIS A 50 -4.99 -9.92 -7.68
CA HIS A 50 -5.07 -8.50 -7.34
C HIS A 50 -3.96 -8.05 -6.38
N ASP A 51 -3.68 -8.85 -5.34
CA ASP A 51 -2.63 -8.52 -4.38
C ASP A 51 -1.26 -8.51 -5.05
N THR A 52 -1.04 -9.40 -6.02
CA THR A 52 0.24 -9.45 -6.73
C THR A 52 0.39 -8.29 -7.71
N ASP A 53 -0.69 -7.87 -8.37
CA ASP A 53 -0.70 -6.65 -9.18
C ASP A 53 -0.37 -5.41 -8.34
N VAL A 54 -0.95 -5.31 -7.13
CA VAL A 54 -0.66 -4.21 -6.20
C VAL A 54 0.80 -4.22 -5.77
N ILE A 55 1.35 -5.39 -5.42
CA ILE A 55 2.76 -5.53 -5.05
C ILE A 55 3.68 -5.16 -6.23
N GLY A 56 3.32 -5.55 -7.45
CA GLY A 56 4.04 -5.19 -8.68
C GLY A 56 4.05 -3.69 -8.93
N ALA A 57 2.88 -3.04 -8.87
CA ALA A 57 2.76 -1.60 -9.02
C ALA A 57 3.55 -0.84 -7.93
N ALA A 58 3.45 -1.31 -6.68
CA ALA A 58 4.22 -0.75 -5.57
C ALA A 58 5.73 -0.92 -5.78
N GLY A 59 6.16 -2.07 -6.28
CA GLY A 59 7.55 -2.37 -6.59
C GLY A 59 8.13 -1.46 -7.69
N ILE A 60 7.38 -1.21 -8.76
CA ILE A 60 7.77 -0.23 -9.79
C ILE A 60 7.92 1.16 -9.16
N PHE A 61 6.91 1.61 -8.41
CA PHE A 61 6.92 2.94 -7.81
C PHE A 61 8.07 3.13 -6.83
N TRP A 62 8.33 2.12 -6.00
CA TRP A 62 9.47 2.10 -5.09
C TRP A 62 10.81 2.15 -5.84
N SER A 63 10.94 1.39 -6.92
CA SER A 63 12.13 1.43 -7.78
C SER A 63 12.36 2.82 -8.39
N LEU A 64 11.28 3.51 -8.80
CA LEU A 64 11.35 4.88 -9.28
C LEU A 64 11.79 5.86 -8.17
N ILE A 65 11.24 5.73 -6.96
CA ILE A 65 11.68 6.52 -5.80
C ILE A 65 13.19 6.31 -5.56
N LEU A 66 13.65 5.06 -5.49
CA LEU A 66 15.05 4.74 -5.26
C LEU A 66 15.97 5.27 -6.35
N SER A 67 15.50 5.31 -7.61
CA SER A 67 16.28 5.85 -8.73
C SER A 67 16.34 7.37 -8.80
N SER A 68 15.39 8.08 -8.17
CA SER A 68 15.19 9.53 -8.35
C SER A 68 15.54 10.35 -7.10
N MET A 69 15.43 9.76 -5.92
CA MET A 69 15.70 10.44 -4.65
C MET A 69 17.17 10.34 -4.26
N PRO A 70 17.72 11.35 -3.55
CA PRO A 70 19.06 11.27 -2.98
C PRO A 70 19.24 10.07 -2.06
N THR A 71 20.39 9.40 -2.20
CA THR A 71 20.72 8.17 -1.46
C THR A 71 20.70 8.38 0.06
N GLU A 72 21.04 9.57 0.55
CA GLU A 72 21.05 9.90 1.98
C GLU A 72 19.65 9.76 2.60
N VAL A 73 18.60 10.06 1.83
CA VAL A 73 17.20 9.95 2.27
C VAL A 73 16.73 8.51 2.23
N THR A 74 16.96 7.83 1.10
CA THR A 74 16.46 6.46 0.88
C THR A 74 17.20 5.43 1.75
N GLU A 75 18.52 5.56 1.91
CA GLU A 75 19.29 4.71 2.81
C GLU A 75 18.83 4.82 4.26
N HIS A 76 18.50 6.03 4.74
CA HIS A 76 18.03 6.21 6.10
C HIS A 76 16.75 5.41 6.34
N VAL A 77 15.80 5.49 5.41
CA VAL A 77 14.55 4.72 5.47
C VAL A 77 14.81 3.22 5.42
N ILE A 78 15.62 2.75 4.47
CA ILE A 78 15.95 1.32 4.31
C ILE A 78 16.63 0.78 5.58
N LYS A 79 17.61 1.52 6.13
CA LYS A 79 18.30 1.15 7.36
C LYS A 79 17.32 1.06 8.53
N LYS A 80 16.37 1.99 8.64
CA LYS A 80 15.34 1.96 9.69
C LYS A 80 14.39 0.78 9.54
N LEU A 81 13.97 0.44 8.32
CA LEU A 81 13.15 -0.74 8.09
C LEU A 81 13.89 -2.03 8.48
N GLN A 82 15.16 -2.15 8.10
CA GLN A 82 16.00 -3.30 8.45
C GLN A 82 16.26 -3.40 9.96
N GLN A 83 16.58 -2.28 10.63
CA GLN A 83 16.83 -2.23 12.08
C GLN A 83 15.63 -2.66 12.92
N ASN A 84 14.42 -2.39 12.44
CA ASN A 84 13.19 -2.74 13.14
C ASN A 84 12.60 -4.07 12.65
N GLU A 85 13.33 -4.84 11.84
CA GLU A 85 12.90 -6.12 11.27
C GLU A 85 11.53 -6.01 10.54
N ILE A 86 11.27 -4.84 9.97
CA ILE A 86 10.02 -4.56 9.27
C ILE A 86 10.09 -5.22 7.89
N PRO A 87 9.19 -6.18 7.57
CA PRO A 87 9.22 -6.86 6.29
C PRO A 87 8.81 -5.91 5.16
N HIS A 88 9.17 -6.27 3.93
CA HIS A 88 8.62 -5.57 2.76
C HIS A 88 7.15 -5.92 2.55
N ILE A 89 6.48 -5.16 1.69
CA ILE A 89 5.06 -5.32 1.40
C ILE A 89 4.70 -6.76 1.02
N ALA A 90 3.65 -7.25 1.66
CA ALA A 90 3.04 -8.55 1.45
C ALA A 90 1.55 -8.42 1.76
N SER A 91 0.81 -9.51 1.61
CA SER A 91 -0.61 -9.56 1.97
C SER A 91 -0.96 -10.87 2.65
N HIS A 92 -2.22 -11.01 3.04
CA HIS A 92 -2.73 -12.28 3.52
C HIS A 92 -2.70 -13.40 2.47
N PHE A 93 -2.67 -13.06 1.18
CA PHE A 93 -2.70 -14.01 0.06
C PHE A 93 -1.37 -14.13 -0.70
N VAL A 94 -0.43 -13.21 -0.44
CA VAL A 94 0.91 -13.19 -1.05
C VAL A 94 1.94 -13.08 0.06
N GLU A 95 2.71 -14.14 0.23
CA GLU A 95 3.72 -14.23 1.29
C GLU A 95 4.80 -13.13 1.18
N PRO A 96 5.38 -12.72 2.32
CA PRO A 96 6.55 -11.85 2.33
C PRO A 96 7.71 -12.45 1.54
N GLY A 97 8.43 -11.63 0.79
CA GLY A 97 9.53 -12.10 -0.03
C GLY A 97 10.22 -11.02 -0.82
N GLN A 98 11.08 -11.46 -1.73
CA GLN A 98 11.78 -10.61 -2.70
C GLN A 98 11.19 -10.78 -4.09
N GLY A 99 11.40 -9.74 -4.90
CA GLY A 99 10.92 -9.70 -6.27
C GLY A 99 9.42 -9.46 -6.39
N PHE A 100 9.05 -9.01 -7.59
CA PHE A 100 7.67 -8.79 -7.99
C PHE A 100 7.54 -9.04 -9.49
N HIS A 101 6.32 -9.30 -9.95
CA HIS A 101 6.01 -9.36 -11.37
C HIS A 101 4.98 -8.30 -11.72
N VAL A 102 4.93 -7.94 -13.00
CA VAL A 102 4.02 -6.94 -13.53
C VAL A 102 3.47 -7.45 -14.85
N GLN A 103 2.14 -7.49 -14.95
CA GLN A 103 1.45 -7.81 -16.19
C GLN A 103 1.36 -6.56 -17.07
N LEU A 104 2.00 -6.60 -18.24
CA LEU A 104 1.96 -5.56 -19.27
C LEU A 104 1.23 -6.10 -20.50
N GLY A 105 -0.10 -5.94 -20.52
CA GLY A 105 -0.94 -6.53 -21.55
C GLY A 105 -0.88 -8.06 -21.48
N GLU A 106 -0.37 -8.71 -22.54
CA GLU A 106 -0.21 -10.17 -22.60
C GLU A 106 1.15 -10.64 -22.06
N THR A 107 2.08 -9.72 -21.78
CA THR A 107 3.43 -10.06 -21.32
C THR A 107 3.55 -9.93 -19.81
N GLU A 108 4.03 -10.98 -19.15
CA GLU A 108 4.45 -10.91 -17.76
C GLU A 108 5.94 -10.56 -17.69
N VAL A 109 6.29 -9.51 -16.94
CA VAL A 109 7.69 -9.15 -16.67
C VAL A 109 8.00 -9.45 -15.21
N ILE A 110 9.04 -10.25 -14.99
CA ILE A 110 9.43 -10.72 -13.66
C ILE A 110 10.72 -10.04 -13.22
N PHE A 111 10.71 -9.44 -12.04
CA PHE A 111 11.86 -8.81 -11.40
C PHE A 111 12.26 -9.63 -10.16
N PRO A 112 13.00 -10.73 -10.30
CA PRO A 112 13.19 -11.70 -9.22
C PRO A 112 14.03 -11.13 -8.05
N ASN A 113 14.95 -10.23 -8.35
CA ASN A 113 15.91 -9.68 -7.37
C ASN A 113 15.56 -8.25 -6.94
N ALA A 114 14.46 -7.68 -7.43
CA ALA A 114 14.07 -6.33 -7.06
C ALA A 114 13.50 -6.29 -5.64
N SER A 115 13.80 -5.22 -4.91
CA SER A 115 13.20 -4.96 -3.60
C SER A 115 11.74 -4.58 -3.80
N ARG A 116 10.87 -5.23 -3.04
CA ARG A 116 9.46 -4.83 -2.92
C ARG A 116 9.37 -3.49 -2.17
N ALA A 117 8.23 -2.83 -2.26
CA ALA A 117 7.99 -1.58 -1.53
C ALA A 117 8.00 -1.79 0.02
N PRO A 118 8.10 -0.69 0.80
CA PRO A 118 7.90 -0.71 2.25
C PRO A 118 6.54 -1.34 2.65
N PRO A 119 6.36 -1.79 3.91
CA PRO A 119 5.27 -2.68 4.36
C PRO A 119 3.85 -2.12 4.24
N GLU A 120 3.67 -0.85 3.90
CA GLU A 120 2.38 -0.17 3.93
C GLU A 120 2.23 0.72 2.69
N LEU A 121 1.06 0.62 2.06
CA LEU A 121 0.69 1.39 0.89
C LEU A 121 -0.78 1.81 0.98
N TYR A 122 -1.04 3.08 0.67
CA TYR A 122 -2.39 3.58 0.46
C TYR A 122 -2.59 3.82 -1.02
N LEU A 123 -3.54 3.10 -1.62
CA LEU A 123 -3.95 3.33 -3.00
C LEU A 123 -5.29 4.05 -3.00
N SER A 124 -5.36 5.17 -3.72
CA SER A 124 -6.60 5.90 -3.91
C SER A 124 -6.89 6.07 -5.40
N ARG A 125 -8.16 5.90 -5.78
CA ARG A 125 -8.68 6.15 -7.13
C ARG A 125 -9.87 7.09 -7.02
N GLY A 126 -9.83 8.22 -7.73
CA GLY A 126 -10.94 9.17 -7.77
C GLY A 126 -11.26 9.84 -6.41
N TYR A 127 -10.33 9.80 -5.46
CA TYR A 127 -10.48 10.48 -4.17
C TYR A 127 -10.32 11.99 -4.38
N SER A 128 -11.43 12.67 -4.66
CA SER A 128 -11.48 14.13 -4.74
C SER A 128 -11.63 14.72 -3.34
N ALA A 129 -10.51 14.83 -2.62
CA ALA A 129 -10.37 15.82 -1.56
C ALA A 129 -9.25 16.76 -2.02
N TYR A 130 -9.59 17.81 -2.78
CA TYR A 130 -8.70 18.88 -3.25
C TYR A 130 -7.19 18.53 -3.23
N GLY A 131 -6.76 17.68 -4.17
CA GLY A 131 -5.36 17.32 -4.37
C GLY A 131 -5.14 15.82 -4.61
N PHE A 132 -4.48 15.50 -5.70
CA PHE A 132 -3.93 14.16 -5.95
C PHE A 132 -2.77 13.93 -4.99
N TYR A 133 -2.96 13.11 -3.97
CA TYR A 133 -1.89 12.71 -3.06
C TYR A 133 -1.84 11.18 -2.96
N LEU A 134 -0.72 10.60 -3.41
CA LEU A 134 -0.31 9.24 -3.05
C LEU A 134 0.66 9.38 -1.87
N PHE A 135 0.21 8.99 -0.68
CA PHE A 135 1.05 8.99 0.52
C PHE A 135 1.61 7.59 0.76
N VAL A 136 2.91 7.41 0.52
CA VAL A 136 3.67 6.30 1.12
C VAL A 136 4.05 6.76 2.51
N LEU A 137 3.21 6.47 3.50
CA LEU A 137 3.53 6.74 4.90
C LEU A 137 4.34 5.55 5.44
N CYS A 138 5.65 5.76 5.60
CA CYS A 138 6.44 4.93 6.50
C CYS A 138 6.13 5.41 7.93
N SER A 139 5.12 4.83 8.56
CA SER A 139 4.84 5.10 9.98
C SER A 139 5.89 4.38 10.84
N LEU A 140 7.07 4.98 10.98
CA LEU A 140 8.00 4.67 12.06
C LEU A 140 7.34 5.13 13.36
N MET A 141 6.69 4.20 14.05
CA MET A 141 6.20 4.47 15.40
C MET A 141 7.40 4.70 16.31
N CYS A 142 7.52 5.94 16.81
CA CYS A 142 8.35 6.30 17.97
C CYS A 142 7.92 5.54 19.22
#